data_AF-A0A0M8TTD0-F1
#
_entry.id   AF-A0A0M8TTD0-F1
#
_cell.length_a   1.000
_cell.length_b   1.000
_cell.length_c   1.000
_cell.angle_alpha   90.00
_cell.angle_beta   90.00
_cell.angle_gamma   90.00
#
_symmetry.space_group_name_H-M   'P 1'
#
loop_
_entity.id
_entity.type
_entity.pdbx_description
1 polymer ?
#
loop_
_entity_poly.entity_id
_entity_poly.type
_entity_poly.pdbx_seq_one_letter_code
_entity_poly.pdbx_strand_id
1 'polypeptide(L)'
;MWDTYRGLRESQRWTVAGARFVALMGTSCGLWQSERVPADIAALAAEAVVDHRVRWRLHHLRPDPDEVSELADGMLRDEAGPWRPRTVSALRPDATARSLATGMALIRRAAVAPSRWCDDVPGHHQEATNPARSVPAEALASDTARLLGDIALARSRSVSAVTADPSLPAPWVSLALALRSTDAGSESEARCAARALSHRPELVRAVCAAVRARAETAPDPVALAARIDPPHAGVDPPPVYRP
;
A
#
# COMPACT_ATOMS: atom_id res chain seq x y z
N MET A 1 -5.14 17.95 -2.45
CA MET A 1 -5.01 18.66 -1.14
C MET A 1 -5.61 20.07 -1.20
N TRP A 2 -5.29 20.88 -2.22
CA TRP A 2 -5.80 22.25 -2.34
C TRP A 2 -7.32 22.34 -2.55
N ASP A 3 -7.93 21.40 -3.28
CA ASP A 3 -9.39 21.37 -3.46
C ASP A 3 -10.13 21.04 -2.16
N THR A 4 -9.56 20.16 -1.33
CA THR A 4 -10.07 19.88 0.02
C THR A 4 -9.96 21.10 0.92
N TYR A 5 -8.84 21.82 0.88
CA TYR A 5 -8.68 23.09 1.59
C TYR A 5 -9.69 24.15 1.11
N ARG A 6 -9.90 24.28 -0.20
CA ARG A 6 -10.88 25.20 -0.78
C ARG A 6 -12.30 24.89 -0.30
N GLY A 7 -12.70 23.61 -0.35
CA GLY A 7 -14.00 23.15 0.15
C GLY A 7 -14.17 23.37 1.66
N LEU A 8 -13.11 23.16 2.45
CA LEU A 8 -13.14 23.50 3.88
C LEU A 8 -13.28 25.00 4.09
N ARG A 9 -12.54 25.83 3.36
CA ARG A 9 -12.59 27.31 3.48
C ARG A 9 -13.97 27.88 3.15
N GLU A 10 -14.68 27.29 2.20
CA GLU A 10 -15.99 27.74 1.73
C GLU A 10 -17.16 27.24 2.57
N SER A 11 -16.91 26.34 3.53
CA SER A 11 -17.94 25.81 4.43
C SER A 11 -18.47 26.90 5.37
N GLN A 12 -19.79 27.06 5.41
CA GLN A 12 -20.46 27.99 6.33
C GLN A 12 -20.60 27.45 7.77
N ARG A 13 -20.11 26.23 8.05
CA ARG A 13 -20.29 25.56 9.35
C ARG A 13 -19.24 25.94 10.40
N TRP A 14 -18.37 26.91 10.11
CA TRP A 14 -17.30 27.29 11.04
C TRP A 14 -17.75 28.30 12.07
N THR A 15 -17.26 28.13 13.29
CA THR A 15 -17.16 29.22 14.25
C THR A 15 -16.11 30.23 13.78
N VAL A 16 -16.11 31.43 14.36
CA VAL A 16 -15.08 32.46 14.09
C VAL A 16 -13.67 31.91 14.31
N ALA A 17 -13.46 31.12 15.37
CA ALA A 17 -12.18 30.47 15.65
C ALA A 17 -11.81 29.42 14.57
N GLY A 18 -12.78 28.63 14.10
CA GLY A 18 -12.58 27.66 13.03
C GLY A 18 -12.19 28.32 11.71
N ALA A 19 -12.87 29.41 11.33
CA ALA A 19 -12.53 30.18 10.14
C ALA A 19 -11.12 30.77 10.22
N ARG A 20 -10.74 31.34 11.38
CA ARG A 20 -9.38 31.86 11.60
C ARG A 20 -8.32 30.77 11.50
N PHE A 21 -8.58 29.60 12.07
CA PHE A 21 -7.66 28.46 11.99
C PHE A 21 -7.47 27.99 10.54
N VAL A 22 -8.55 27.80 9.78
CA VAL A 22 -8.47 27.41 8.36
C VAL A 22 -7.71 28.45 7.55
N ALA A 23 -7.94 29.75 7.77
CA ALA A 23 -7.19 30.80 7.11
C ALA A 23 -5.68 30.73 7.40
N LEU A 24 -5.30 30.54 8.68
CA LEU A 24 -3.89 30.39 9.08
C LEU A 24 -3.23 29.16 8.45
N MET A 25 -3.93 28.02 8.43
CA MET A 25 -3.45 26.83 7.72
C MET A 25 -3.20 27.14 6.23
N GLY A 26 -4.11 27.87 5.59
CA GLY A 26 -3.97 28.28 4.20
C GLY A 26 -2.72 29.10 3.94
N THR A 27 -2.44 30.08 4.81
CA THR A 27 -1.22 30.90 4.74
C THR A 27 0.03 30.04 4.91
N SER A 28 0.08 29.18 5.93
CA SER A 28 1.24 28.29 6.18
C SER A 28 1.46 27.31 5.02
N CYS A 29 0.39 26.66 4.52
CA CYS A 29 0.47 25.75 3.39
C CYS A 29 0.86 26.48 2.09
N GLY A 30 0.44 27.72 1.90
CA GLY A 30 0.81 28.54 0.75
C GLY A 30 2.32 28.78 0.68
N LEU A 31 2.97 29.01 1.82
CA LEU A 31 4.43 29.17 1.89
C LEU A 31 5.16 27.89 1.48
N TRP A 32 4.67 26.73 1.93
CA TRP A 32 5.29 25.43 1.60
C TRP A 32 5.06 24.99 0.16
N GLN A 33 3.99 25.44 -0.51
CA GLN A 33 3.72 25.07 -1.91
C GLN A 33 4.79 25.54 -2.89
N SER A 34 5.42 26.68 -2.60
CA SER A 34 6.52 27.21 -3.42
C SER A 34 7.88 26.59 -3.11
N GLU A 35 7.99 25.81 -2.04
CA GLU A 35 9.25 25.21 -1.64
C GLU A 35 9.59 24.01 -2.54
N ARG A 36 10.79 24.03 -3.14
CA ARG A 36 11.23 22.91 -3.97
C ARG A 36 11.62 21.75 -3.06
N VAL A 37 10.89 20.65 -3.19
CA VAL A 37 11.23 19.38 -2.54
C VAL A 37 12.23 18.62 -3.42
N PRO A 38 13.37 18.16 -2.89
CA PRO A 38 14.29 17.29 -3.61
C PRO A 38 13.57 16.03 -4.16
N ALA A 39 13.98 15.58 -5.36
CA ALA A 39 13.25 14.54 -6.10
C ALA A 39 13.20 13.19 -5.38
N ASP A 40 14.27 12.83 -4.69
CA ASP A 40 14.39 11.66 -3.82
C ASP A 40 13.40 11.73 -2.64
N ILE A 41 13.29 12.89 -2.00
CA ILE A 41 12.32 13.12 -0.91
C ILE A 41 10.88 13.08 -1.43
N ALA A 42 10.62 13.64 -2.62
CA ALA A 42 9.32 13.56 -3.26
C ALA A 42 8.93 12.11 -3.60
N ALA A 43 9.89 11.29 -4.06
CA ALA A 43 9.68 9.87 -4.31
C ALA A 43 9.33 9.10 -3.03
N LEU A 44 10.08 9.34 -1.93
CA LEU A 44 9.77 8.77 -0.61
C LEU A 44 8.39 9.21 -0.09
N ALA A 45 8.02 10.47 -0.29
CA ALA A 45 6.69 10.95 0.10
C ALA A 45 5.57 10.26 -0.70
N ALA A 46 5.73 10.11 -2.02
CA ALA A 46 4.80 9.37 -2.86
C ALA A 46 4.71 7.90 -2.46
N GLU A 47 5.82 7.32 -2.01
CA GLU A 47 5.87 5.97 -1.47
C GLU A 47 5.10 5.83 -0.15
N ALA A 48 5.29 6.77 0.78
CA ALA A 48 4.56 6.79 2.05
C ALA A 48 3.04 6.85 1.86
N VAL A 49 2.57 7.58 0.84
CA VAL A 49 1.14 7.61 0.47
C VAL A 49 0.65 6.24 0.04
N VAL A 50 1.43 5.50 -0.75
CA VAL A 50 1.07 4.15 -1.19
C VAL A 50 1.14 3.15 -0.03
N ASP A 51 2.19 3.15 0.80
CA ASP A 51 2.27 2.32 2.02
C ASP A 51 1.00 2.51 2.87
N HIS A 52 0.69 3.76 3.20
CA HIS A 52 -0.44 4.09 4.05
C HIS A 52 -1.76 3.61 3.44
N ARG A 53 -1.97 3.88 2.15
CA ARG A 53 -3.18 3.47 1.43
C ARG A 53 -3.32 1.96 1.40
N VAL A 54 -2.29 1.22 1.00
CA VAL A 54 -2.33 -0.24 0.89
C VAL A 54 -2.63 -0.86 2.25
N ARG A 55 -1.93 -0.39 3.29
CA ARG A 55 -2.13 -0.86 4.66
C ARG A 55 -3.54 -0.57 5.17
N TRP A 56 -4.04 0.65 4.99
CA TRP A 56 -5.40 1.01 5.37
C TRP A 56 -6.44 0.09 4.71
N ARG A 57 -6.28 -0.18 3.40
CA ARG A 57 -7.19 -1.06 2.67
C ARG A 57 -7.14 -2.50 3.16
N LEU A 58 -5.93 -3.05 3.37
CA LEU A 58 -5.76 -4.42 3.89
C LEU A 58 -6.41 -4.62 5.25
N HIS A 59 -6.41 -3.60 6.11
CA HIS A 59 -7.07 -3.67 7.41
C HIS A 59 -8.58 -3.46 7.31
N HIS A 60 -9.01 -2.45 6.56
CA HIS A 60 -10.37 -1.92 6.69
C HIS A 60 -11.32 -2.31 5.56
N LEU A 61 -10.85 -2.90 4.46
CA LEU A 61 -11.71 -3.33 3.37
C LEU A 61 -11.84 -4.85 3.33
N ARG A 62 -13.04 -5.31 3.01
CA ARG A 62 -13.32 -6.72 2.71
C ARG A 62 -13.94 -6.82 1.32
N PRO A 63 -13.31 -7.57 0.39
CA PRO A 63 -13.92 -7.83 -0.91
C PRO A 63 -15.18 -8.68 -0.74
N ASP A 64 -16.03 -8.65 -1.76
CA ASP A 64 -17.20 -9.53 -1.83
C ASP A 64 -16.73 -11.00 -1.91
N PRO A 65 -17.23 -11.90 -1.03
CA PRO A 65 -16.86 -13.32 -1.07
C PRO A 65 -17.18 -14.00 -2.41
N ASP A 66 -18.25 -13.61 -3.11
CA ASP A 66 -18.60 -14.19 -4.40
C ASP A 66 -17.60 -13.76 -5.48
N GLU A 67 -17.20 -12.48 -5.48
CA GLU A 67 -16.14 -11.95 -6.37
C GLU A 67 -14.80 -12.66 -6.13
N VAL A 68 -14.46 -12.95 -4.86
CA VAL A 68 -13.25 -13.72 -4.51
C VAL A 68 -13.34 -15.16 -5.00
N SER A 69 -14.48 -15.82 -4.82
CA SER A 69 -14.68 -17.21 -5.22
C SER A 69 -14.58 -17.37 -6.74
N GLU A 70 -15.23 -16.49 -7.51
CA GLU A 70 -15.17 -16.50 -8.98
C GLU A 70 -13.74 -16.28 -9.51
N LEU A 71 -13.00 -15.35 -8.93
CA LEU A 71 -11.61 -15.10 -9.31
C LEU A 71 -10.70 -16.30 -8.99
N ALA A 72 -10.85 -16.88 -7.80
CA ALA A 72 -10.08 -18.05 -7.41
C ALA A 72 -10.38 -19.26 -8.32
N ASP A 73 -11.65 -19.44 -8.68
CA ASP A 73 -12.10 -20.43 -9.66
C ASP A 73 -11.44 -20.26 -11.03
N GLY A 74 -11.49 -19.04 -11.58
CA GLY A 74 -10.88 -18.73 -12.88
C GLY A 74 -9.37 -18.92 -12.88
N MET A 75 -8.70 -18.61 -11.76
CA MET A 75 -7.25 -18.87 -11.61
C MET A 75 -6.92 -20.36 -11.61
N LEU A 76 -7.70 -21.18 -10.89
CA LEU A 76 -7.47 -22.63 -10.82
C LEU A 76 -7.75 -23.35 -12.15
N ARG A 77 -8.65 -22.81 -12.98
CA ARG A 77 -8.92 -23.32 -14.33
C ARG A 77 -7.98 -22.73 -15.40
N ASP A 78 -7.06 -21.87 -14.98
CA ASP A 78 -6.20 -21.07 -15.85
C ASP A 78 -6.94 -20.30 -16.95
N GLU A 79 -8.12 -19.75 -16.62
CA GLU A 79 -8.93 -18.99 -17.57
C GLU A 79 -8.37 -17.58 -17.74
N ALA A 80 -7.87 -17.28 -18.95
CA ALA A 80 -7.25 -16.00 -19.32
C ALA A 80 -8.28 -14.89 -19.67
N GLY A 81 -9.38 -14.81 -18.93
CA GLY A 81 -10.44 -13.84 -19.17
C GLY A 81 -10.13 -12.47 -18.56
N PRO A 82 -10.44 -11.35 -19.25
CA PRO A 82 -10.33 -10.02 -18.66
C PRO A 82 -11.33 -9.89 -17.51
N TRP A 83 -10.81 -9.78 -16.29
CA TRP A 83 -11.66 -9.59 -15.13
C TRP A 83 -12.16 -8.14 -15.03
N ARG A 84 -13.41 -7.98 -14.59
CA ARG A 84 -14.01 -6.68 -14.31
C ARG A 84 -14.57 -6.67 -12.88
N PRO A 85 -14.24 -5.65 -12.08
CA PRO A 85 -14.87 -5.42 -10.79
C PRO A 85 -16.39 -5.41 -10.92
N ARG A 86 -17.08 -6.27 -10.17
CA ARG A 86 -18.56 -6.23 -10.07
C ARG A 86 -19.02 -5.43 -8.87
N THR A 87 -18.19 -5.41 -7.82
CA THR A 87 -18.55 -4.92 -6.49
C THR A 87 -17.42 -4.11 -5.89
N VAL A 88 -17.79 -3.14 -5.05
CA VAL A 88 -16.85 -2.36 -4.24
C VAL A 88 -16.63 -3.09 -2.91
N SER A 89 -15.38 -3.17 -2.46
CA SER A 89 -15.04 -3.74 -1.15
C SER A 89 -15.78 -3.01 -0.02
N ALA A 90 -16.39 -3.76 0.89
CA ALA A 90 -17.11 -3.21 2.03
C ALA A 90 -16.15 -2.70 3.11
N LEU A 91 -16.46 -1.54 3.71
CA LEU A 91 -15.74 -1.02 4.87
C LEU A 91 -16.07 -1.84 6.12
N ARG A 92 -15.05 -2.44 6.72
CA ARG A 92 -15.09 -3.13 8.01
C ARG A 92 -14.02 -2.53 8.92
N PRO A 93 -14.38 -1.65 9.86
CA PRO A 93 -13.43 -1.11 10.82
C PRO A 93 -12.68 -2.23 11.53
N ASP A 94 -11.37 -2.09 11.62
CA ASP A 94 -10.50 -3.05 12.28
C ASP A 94 -9.85 -2.34 13.47
N ALA A 95 -10.36 -2.61 14.67
CA ALA A 95 -9.83 -2.04 15.91
C ALA A 95 -8.43 -2.58 16.26
N THR A 96 -8.00 -3.65 15.59
CA THR A 96 -6.68 -4.25 15.75
C THR A 96 -5.64 -3.68 14.80
N ALA A 97 -6.03 -2.80 13.87
CA ALA A 97 -5.14 -2.04 12.99
C ALA A 97 -4.30 -1.01 13.79
N ARG A 98 -3.50 -1.50 14.73
CA ARG A 98 -2.61 -0.70 15.56
C ARG A 98 -1.37 -0.36 14.72
N SER A 99 -1.03 0.92 14.68
CA SER A 99 0.14 1.45 13.96
C SER A 99 0.10 1.25 12.43
N LEU A 100 -0.85 1.90 11.77
CA LEU A 100 -0.80 2.12 10.31
C LEU A 100 0.42 2.98 9.87
N ALA A 101 1.20 3.48 10.83
CA ALA A 101 2.30 4.43 10.61
C ALA A 101 3.69 3.77 10.61
N THR A 102 3.81 2.45 10.83
CA THR A 102 5.14 1.83 10.98
C THR A 102 5.98 1.94 9.70
N GLY A 103 5.41 1.68 8.53
CA GLY A 103 6.09 1.87 7.24
C GLY A 103 6.44 3.35 6.99
N MET A 104 5.51 4.26 7.29
CA MET A 104 5.78 5.71 7.23
C MET A 104 6.94 6.15 8.12
N ALA A 105 7.12 5.55 9.30
CA ALA A 105 8.22 5.90 10.20
C ALA A 105 9.59 5.57 9.58
N LEU A 106 9.71 4.42 8.90
CA LEU A 106 10.93 4.02 8.19
C LEU A 106 11.21 4.95 7.01
N ILE A 107 10.20 5.22 6.18
CA ILE A 107 10.32 6.14 5.03
C ILE A 107 10.71 7.55 5.50
N ARG A 108 10.09 8.05 6.58
CA ARG A 108 10.42 9.34 7.18
C ARG A 108 11.87 9.37 7.68
N ARG A 109 12.34 8.30 8.32
CA ARG A 109 13.73 8.22 8.79
C ARG A 109 14.71 8.28 7.61
N ALA A 110 14.44 7.53 6.54
CA ALA A 110 15.22 7.59 5.31
C ALA A 110 15.24 9.01 4.71
N ALA A 111 14.11 9.73 4.74
CA ALA A 111 14.01 11.10 4.23
C ALA A 111 14.78 12.15 5.08
N VAL A 112 14.79 12.01 6.41
CA VAL A 112 15.36 13.03 7.32
C VAL A 112 16.86 12.84 7.55
N ALA A 113 17.36 11.60 7.50
CA ALA A 113 18.78 11.32 7.73
C ALA A 113 19.30 10.23 6.77
N PRO A 114 19.38 10.51 5.45
CA PRO A 114 19.79 9.52 4.46
C PRO A 114 21.17 8.92 4.74
N SER A 115 22.13 9.74 5.19
CA SER A 115 23.49 9.29 5.51
C SER A 115 23.57 8.41 6.77
N ARG A 116 22.68 8.63 7.75
CA ARG A 116 22.61 7.80 8.97
C ARG A 116 21.80 6.53 8.78
N TRP A 117 21.04 6.42 7.69
CA TRP A 117 20.25 5.22 7.41
C TRP A 117 21.14 3.98 7.21
N CYS A 118 22.24 4.14 6.48
CA CYS A 118 23.18 3.05 6.21
C CYS A 118 23.94 2.58 7.46
N ASP A 119 24.22 3.50 8.39
CA ASP A 119 24.97 3.20 9.62
C ASP A 119 24.10 2.58 10.71
N ASP A 120 22.78 2.72 10.59
CA ASP A 120 21.82 2.56 11.67
C ASP A 120 20.65 1.67 11.20
N VAL A 121 20.96 0.71 10.32
CA VAL A 121 20.05 -0.36 9.89
C VAL A 121 19.54 -1.03 11.15
N PRO A 122 18.23 -1.06 11.42
CA PRO A 122 17.71 -1.59 12.67
C PRO A 122 18.04 -3.08 12.84
N GLY A 123 19.18 -3.36 13.46
CA GLY A 123 19.46 -4.61 14.15
C GLY A 123 18.87 -4.51 15.55
N HIS A 124 17.73 -5.15 15.78
CA HIS A 124 17.26 -5.64 17.08
C HIS A 124 17.02 -4.69 18.27
N HIS A 125 17.39 -3.41 18.23
CA HIS A 125 17.43 -2.60 19.46
C HIS A 125 16.18 -1.77 19.80
N GLN A 126 15.19 -1.64 18.91
CA GLN A 126 13.99 -0.83 19.18
C GLN A 126 12.66 -1.61 19.31
N GLU A 127 12.64 -2.91 19.05
CA GLU A 127 11.42 -3.73 19.19
C GLU A 127 11.21 -4.33 20.59
N ALA A 128 12.24 -4.29 21.45
CA ALA A 128 12.21 -4.94 22.77
C ALA A 128 11.24 -4.29 23.79
N THR A 129 10.64 -3.14 23.49
CA THR A 129 9.71 -2.46 24.43
C THR A 129 8.23 -2.71 24.14
N ASN A 130 7.85 -3.34 23.01
CA ASN A 130 6.45 -3.72 22.78
C ASN A 130 6.29 -4.83 21.72
N PRO A 131 6.18 -6.12 22.10
CA PRO A 131 6.03 -7.24 21.16
C PRO A 131 4.74 -7.16 20.31
N ALA A 132 3.74 -6.38 20.73
CA ALA A 132 2.53 -6.14 19.94
C ALA A 132 2.73 -5.12 18.79
N ARG A 133 3.93 -4.57 18.61
CA ARG A 133 4.30 -3.63 17.54
C ARG A 133 5.37 -4.17 16.57
N SER A 134 5.84 -5.40 16.78
CA SER A 134 6.91 -5.99 15.98
C SER A 134 6.46 -6.18 14.54
N VAL A 135 7.19 -5.58 13.60
CA VAL A 135 7.01 -5.85 12.18
C VAL A 135 7.61 -7.23 11.93
N PRO A 136 6.98 -8.12 11.13
CA PRO A 136 7.62 -9.37 10.76
C PRO A 136 9.03 -9.10 10.21
N ALA A 137 10.03 -9.80 10.74
CA ALA A 137 11.44 -9.54 10.42
C ALA A 137 11.70 -9.50 8.91
N GLU A 138 11.03 -10.37 8.15
CA GLU A 138 11.11 -10.40 6.69
C GLU A 138 10.56 -9.14 6.00
N ALA A 139 9.47 -8.56 6.51
CA ALA A 139 8.93 -7.31 5.96
C ALA A 139 9.88 -6.14 6.23
N LEU A 140 10.46 -6.08 7.43
CA LEU A 140 11.50 -5.09 7.74
C LEU A 140 12.76 -5.30 6.89
N ALA A 141 13.19 -6.54 6.68
CA ALA A 141 14.34 -6.88 5.85
C ALA A 141 14.12 -6.55 4.37
N SER A 142 12.88 -6.68 3.88
CA SER A 142 12.47 -6.26 2.54
C SER A 142 12.47 -4.73 2.40
N ASP A 143 11.83 -4.03 3.34
CA ASP A 143 11.78 -2.56 3.33
C ASP A 143 13.19 -1.95 3.42
N THR A 144 14.08 -2.58 4.19
CA THR A 144 15.49 -2.18 4.29
C THR A 144 16.22 -2.35 2.97
N ALA A 145 16.11 -3.54 2.32
CA ALA A 145 16.73 -3.78 1.01
C ALA A 145 16.24 -2.76 -0.03
N ARG A 146 14.94 -2.46 -0.03
CA ARG A 146 14.32 -1.47 -0.91
C ARG A 146 14.87 -0.06 -0.69
N LEU A 147 14.98 0.38 0.56
CA LEU A 147 15.51 1.71 0.92
C LEU A 147 17.01 1.84 0.63
N LEU A 148 17.75 0.72 0.60
CA LEU A 148 19.14 0.67 0.16
C LEU A 148 19.29 0.56 -1.37
N GLY A 149 18.18 0.49 -2.12
CA GLY A 149 18.18 0.40 -3.58
C GLY A 149 18.29 -1.03 -4.15
N ASP A 150 18.36 -2.06 -3.31
CA ASP A 150 18.36 -3.47 -3.76
C ASP A 150 16.91 -3.95 -3.98
N ILE A 151 16.33 -3.51 -5.10
CA ILE A 151 14.93 -3.80 -5.47
C ILE A 151 14.72 -5.30 -5.74
N ALA A 152 15.72 -5.99 -6.28
CA ALA A 152 15.63 -7.42 -6.55
C ALA A 152 15.52 -8.23 -5.24
N LEU A 153 16.35 -7.92 -4.25
CA LEU A 153 16.30 -8.54 -2.93
C LEU A 153 15.01 -8.17 -2.17
N ALA A 154 14.58 -6.91 -2.26
CA ALA A 154 13.31 -6.49 -1.65
C ALA A 154 12.13 -7.29 -2.21
N ARG A 155 12.07 -7.44 -3.54
CA ARG A 155 11.02 -8.23 -4.21
C ARG A 155 11.08 -9.70 -3.76
N SER A 156 12.25 -10.32 -3.79
CA SER A 156 12.37 -11.75 -3.45
C SER A 156 11.98 -12.04 -1.99
N ARG A 157 12.40 -11.18 -1.05
CA ARG A 157 11.99 -11.27 0.37
C ARG A 157 10.49 -11.08 0.57
N SER A 158 9.92 -10.07 -0.08
CA SER A 158 8.47 -9.83 -0.03
C SER A 158 7.67 -11.01 -0.58
N VAL A 159 8.07 -11.57 -1.72
CA VAL A 159 7.43 -12.77 -2.30
C VAL A 159 7.55 -13.95 -1.35
N SER A 160 8.74 -14.23 -0.83
CA SER A 160 8.96 -15.32 0.14
C SER A 160 8.07 -15.18 1.37
N ALA A 161 7.98 -13.96 1.93
CA ALA A 161 7.16 -13.69 3.11
C ALA A 161 5.66 -13.85 2.84
N VAL A 162 5.14 -13.39 1.69
CA VAL A 162 3.75 -13.61 1.29
C VAL A 162 3.47 -15.10 1.05
N THR A 163 4.39 -15.81 0.40
CA THR A 163 4.26 -17.25 0.16
C THR A 163 4.32 -18.05 1.46
N ALA A 164 5.09 -17.60 2.46
CA ALA A 164 5.10 -18.22 3.78
C ALA A 164 3.74 -18.05 4.49
N ASP A 165 3.28 -16.81 4.62
CA ASP A 165 2.00 -16.48 5.28
C ASP A 165 1.27 -15.31 4.58
N PRO A 166 0.29 -15.61 3.70
CA PRO A 166 -0.46 -14.60 2.96
C PRO A 166 -1.50 -13.88 3.83
N SER A 167 -1.74 -14.33 5.07
CA SER A 167 -2.70 -13.69 5.96
C SER A 167 -2.16 -12.35 6.51
N LEU A 168 -0.84 -12.23 6.63
CA LEU A 168 -0.16 -11.07 7.18
C LEU A 168 -0.23 -9.87 6.21
N PRO A 169 -0.72 -8.69 6.64
CA PRO A 169 -0.77 -7.51 5.77
C PRO A 169 0.61 -6.96 5.37
N ALA A 170 1.61 -7.00 6.25
CA ALA A 170 2.87 -6.30 6.05
C ALA A 170 3.66 -6.77 4.80
N PRO A 171 3.83 -8.09 4.56
CA PRO A 171 4.48 -8.58 3.34
C PRO A 171 3.83 -8.10 2.04
N TRP A 172 2.50 -7.96 2.00
CA TRP A 172 1.79 -7.43 0.83
C TRP A 172 2.11 -5.96 0.57
N VAL A 173 2.28 -5.16 1.62
CA VAL A 173 2.68 -3.76 1.50
C VAL A 173 4.09 -3.67 0.94
N SER A 174 5.05 -4.41 1.53
CA SER A 174 6.43 -4.44 1.04
C SER A 174 6.52 -4.92 -0.41
N LEU A 175 5.72 -5.93 -0.80
CA LEU A 175 5.65 -6.40 -2.19
C LEU A 175 5.15 -5.30 -3.14
N ALA A 176 4.07 -4.60 -2.77
CA ALA A 176 3.51 -3.52 -3.56
C ALA A 176 4.54 -2.41 -3.82
N LEU A 177 5.29 -2.03 -2.78
CA LEU A 177 6.33 -1.01 -2.86
C LEU A 177 7.52 -1.47 -3.73
N ALA A 178 8.03 -2.68 -3.51
CA ALA A 178 9.14 -3.24 -4.28
C ALA A 178 8.82 -3.33 -5.79
N LEU A 179 7.60 -3.74 -6.15
CA LEU A 179 7.18 -3.83 -7.56
C LEU A 179 7.06 -2.44 -8.21
N ARG A 180 6.66 -1.41 -7.46
CA ARG A 180 6.61 -0.02 -7.97
C ARG A 180 7.98 0.60 -8.21
N SER A 181 9.01 0.14 -7.50
CA SER A 181 10.38 0.62 -7.65
C SER A 181 11.15 -0.03 -8.80
N THR A 182 10.54 -0.94 -9.57
CA THR A 182 11.19 -1.59 -10.72
C THR A 182 11.10 -0.70 -11.96
N ASP A 183 12.23 -0.43 -12.61
CA ASP A 183 12.30 0.44 -13.79
C ASP A 183 11.46 -0.05 -14.97
N ALA A 184 10.86 0.91 -15.68
CA ALA A 184 9.75 0.73 -16.59
C ALA A 184 10.17 0.45 -18.05
N GLY A 185 10.07 -0.82 -18.49
CA GLY A 185 9.84 -1.20 -19.89
C GLY A 185 8.35 -1.20 -20.27
N SER A 186 7.94 -1.90 -21.34
CA SER A 186 6.52 -2.14 -21.75
C SER A 186 5.63 -2.67 -20.61
N GLU A 187 4.30 -2.82 -20.81
CA GLU A 187 3.37 -3.48 -19.87
C GLU A 187 3.94 -4.83 -19.41
N SER A 188 4.61 -4.79 -18.26
CA SER A 188 5.20 -5.94 -17.60
C SER A 188 4.24 -6.41 -16.52
N GLU A 189 4.18 -7.72 -16.32
CA GLU A 189 3.48 -8.37 -15.21
C GLU A 189 3.73 -7.66 -13.87
N ALA A 190 4.96 -7.21 -13.60
CA ALA A 190 5.31 -6.49 -12.39
C ALA A 190 4.54 -5.17 -12.23
N ARG A 191 4.26 -4.46 -13.33
CA ARG A 191 3.49 -3.20 -13.31
C ARG A 191 2.01 -3.48 -13.06
N CYS A 192 1.46 -4.51 -13.69
CA CYS A 192 0.08 -4.93 -13.44
C CYS A 192 -0.10 -5.35 -11.98
N ALA A 193 0.81 -6.17 -11.45
CA ALA A 193 0.85 -6.56 -10.05
C ALA A 193 0.99 -5.35 -9.11
N ALA A 194 1.91 -4.42 -9.38
CA ALA A 194 2.09 -3.20 -8.60
C ALA A 194 0.80 -2.36 -8.54
N ARG A 195 0.08 -2.23 -9.65
CA ARG A 195 -1.18 -1.50 -9.73
C ARG A 195 -2.28 -2.22 -8.96
N ALA A 196 -2.49 -3.51 -9.20
CA ALA A 196 -3.47 -4.31 -8.47
C ALA A 196 -3.24 -4.23 -6.94
N LEU A 197 -1.99 -4.36 -6.49
CA LEU A 197 -1.61 -4.26 -5.09
C LEU A 197 -1.75 -2.84 -4.52
N SER A 198 -1.61 -1.79 -5.34
CA SER A 198 -1.83 -0.41 -4.89
C SER A 198 -3.31 -0.05 -4.77
N HIS A 199 -4.16 -0.64 -5.63
CA HIS A 199 -5.55 -0.25 -5.80
C HIS A 199 -6.56 -1.21 -5.15
N ARG A 200 -6.29 -2.51 -5.13
CA ARG A 200 -7.15 -3.56 -4.55
C ARG A 200 -6.34 -4.63 -3.77
N PRO A 201 -5.41 -4.26 -2.88
CA PRO A 201 -4.61 -5.24 -2.13
C PRO A 201 -5.47 -6.20 -1.29
N GLU A 202 -6.62 -5.74 -0.80
CA GLU A 202 -7.55 -6.57 -0.04
C GLU A 202 -8.15 -7.71 -0.87
N LEU A 203 -8.38 -7.48 -2.17
CA LEU A 203 -8.89 -8.48 -3.10
C LEU A 203 -7.78 -9.46 -3.47
N VAL A 204 -6.60 -8.96 -3.84
CA VAL A 204 -5.42 -9.78 -4.17
C VAL A 204 -5.13 -10.75 -3.02
N ARG A 205 -5.08 -10.26 -1.78
CA ARG A 205 -4.86 -11.11 -0.60
C ARG A 205 -5.97 -12.15 -0.41
N ALA A 206 -7.24 -11.76 -0.54
CA ALA A 206 -8.36 -12.67 -0.36
C ALA A 206 -8.37 -13.79 -1.40
N VAL A 207 -8.10 -13.46 -2.67
CA VAL A 207 -7.99 -14.44 -3.76
C VAL A 207 -6.77 -15.34 -3.55
N CYS A 208 -5.62 -14.80 -3.15
CA CYS A 208 -4.45 -15.60 -2.80
C CYS A 208 -4.75 -16.62 -1.69
N ALA A 209 -5.47 -16.21 -0.65
CA ALA A 209 -5.90 -17.11 0.42
C ALA A 209 -6.87 -18.18 -0.09
N ALA A 210 -7.86 -17.80 -0.92
CA ALA A 210 -8.83 -18.74 -1.49
C ALA A 210 -8.20 -19.76 -2.44
N VAL A 211 -7.27 -19.34 -3.31
CA VAL A 211 -6.52 -20.23 -4.20
C VAL A 211 -5.64 -21.17 -3.39
N ARG A 212 -4.89 -20.66 -2.39
CA ARG A 212 -4.04 -21.49 -1.54
C ARG A 212 -4.83 -22.54 -0.74
N ALA A 213 -6.05 -22.23 -0.33
CA ALA A 213 -6.90 -23.20 0.38
C ALA A 213 -7.35 -24.38 -0.50
N ARG A 214 -7.20 -24.28 -1.83
CA ARG A 214 -7.74 -25.22 -2.82
C ARG A 214 -6.66 -25.85 -3.71
N ALA A 215 -5.51 -25.20 -3.86
CA ALA A 215 -4.38 -25.68 -4.64
C ALA A 215 -3.38 -26.44 -3.77
N GLU A 216 -2.73 -27.44 -4.36
CA GLU A 216 -1.62 -28.17 -3.72
C GLU A 216 -0.35 -27.31 -3.58
N THR A 217 -0.16 -26.38 -4.51
CA THR A 217 0.98 -25.46 -4.55
C THR A 217 0.54 -24.04 -4.27
N ALA A 218 1.32 -23.31 -3.47
CA ALA A 218 1.06 -21.89 -3.21
C ALA A 218 1.16 -21.08 -4.52
N PRO A 219 0.19 -20.20 -4.83
CA PRO A 219 0.24 -19.39 -6.03
C PRO A 219 1.39 -18.39 -5.96
N ASP A 220 2.01 -18.07 -7.10
CA ASP A 220 2.93 -16.93 -7.19
C ASP A 220 2.14 -15.64 -6.94
N PRO A 221 2.43 -14.88 -5.87
CA PRO A 221 1.68 -13.67 -5.54
C PRO A 221 1.82 -12.56 -6.60
N VAL A 222 2.90 -12.52 -7.38
CA VAL A 222 3.09 -11.52 -8.44
C VAL A 222 2.19 -11.84 -9.63
N ALA A 223 2.24 -13.08 -10.13
CA ALA A 223 1.38 -13.53 -11.22
C ALA A 223 -0.10 -13.42 -10.86
N LEU A 224 -0.45 -13.78 -9.63
CA LEU A 224 -1.81 -13.65 -9.10
C LEU A 224 -2.28 -12.19 -9.10
N ALA A 225 -1.46 -11.27 -8.58
CA ALA A 225 -1.79 -9.85 -8.57
C ALA A 225 -1.91 -9.27 -9.98
N ALA A 226 -1.02 -9.66 -10.89
CA ALA A 226 -1.04 -9.18 -12.27
C ALA A 226 -2.33 -9.57 -13.01
N ARG A 227 -2.86 -10.77 -12.78
CA ARG A 227 -4.16 -11.21 -13.34
C ARG A 227 -5.37 -10.45 -12.81
N ILE A 228 -5.27 -9.88 -11.60
CA ILE A 228 -6.33 -9.08 -10.98
C ILE A 228 -6.31 -7.63 -11.49
N ASP A 229 -5.22 -7.17 -12.10
CA ASP A 229 -5.16 -5.83 -12.70
C ASP A 229 -6.23 -5.72 -13.81
N PRO A 230 -7.25 -4.86 -13.68
CA PRO A 230 -8.25 -4.73 -14.72
C PRO A 230 -7.63 -4.10 -15.98
N PRO A 231 -8.00 -4.53 -17.19
CA PRO A 231 -7.58 -3.85 -18.42
C PRO A 231 -8.10 -2.41 -18.41
N HIS A 232 -7.20 -1.47 -18.70
CA HIS A 232 -7.37 -0.02 -18.60
C HIS A 232 -8.76 0.50 -19.04
N ALA A 233 -9.52 1.05 -18.10
CA ALA A 233 -10.48 2.11 -18.36
C ALA A 233 -10.02 3.29 -17.49
N GLY A 234 -9.40 4.30 -18.12
CA GLY A 234 -8.64 5.36 -17.46
C GLY A 234 -9.43 6.23 -16.48
N VAL A 235 -9.71 5.72 -15.29
CA VAL A 235 -10.37 6.44 -14.21
C VAL A 235 -9.66 6.18 -12.90
N ASP A 236 -9.54 7.27 -12.13
CA ASP A 236 -9.28 7.34 -10.70
C ASP A 236 -9.91 6.16 -9.92
N PRO A 237 -9.36 5.80 -8.74
CA PRO A 237 -9.78 4.60 -8.04
C PRO A 237 -11.29 4.61 -7.71
N PRO A 238 -11.94 3.43 -7.70
CA PRO A 238 -13.36 3.33 -7.44
C PRO A 238 -13.69 3.98 -6.08
N PRO A 239 -14.80 4.75 -6.00
CA PRO A 239 -15.17 5.45 -4.79
C PRO A 239 -15.42 4.47 -3.64
N VAL A 240 -14.90 4.80 -2.46
CA VAL A 240 -15.25 4.10 -1.21
C VAL A 240 -16.62 4.63 -0.77
N TYR A 241 -17.67 3.82 -0.86
CA TYR A 241 -18.99 4.21 -0.36
C TYR A 241 -19.03 4.08 1.17
N ARG A 242 -19.62 5.08 1.83
CA ARG A 242 -20.04 4.98 3.24
C ARG A 242 -21.52 4.60 3.23
N PRO A 243 -21.95 3.59 4.02
CA PRO A 243 -23.35 3.18 4.09
C PRO A 243 -24.28 4.34 4.41
#